data_AF-A0AAV0U404-F1
#
_entry.id   AF-A0AAV0U404-F1
#
_cell.length_a   1.000
_cell.length_b   1.000
_cell.length_c   1.000
_cell.angle_alpha   90.00
_cell.angle_beta   90.00
_cell.angle_gamma   90.00
#
_symmetry.space_group_name_H-M   'P 1'
#
loop_
_entity.id
_entity.type
_entity.pdbx_description
1 polymer ?
#
loop_
_entity_poly.entity_id
_entity_poly.type
_entity_poly.pdbx_seq_one_letter_code
_entity_poly.pdbx_strand_id
1 'polypeptide(L)'
;MRWLVAMLLAVTVMLWLATYLSVRLVARPSRRMLNLSYLLWVMAESVFLLAMYCVIQTVCMLPRVPLLFQGINQNQLFIFIVANLMTGVVNLSMHTIHATPAIACAVLLLYMLAVCVLASVLQQAHIRIKL
;
A
#
# COMPACT_ATOMS: atom_id res chain seq x y z
N MET A 1 -7.00 9.63 20.51
CA MET A 1 -7.31 9.14 19.14
C MET A 1 -8.07 10.14 18.29
N ARG A 2 -9.20 10.72 18.73
CA ARG A 2 -10.00 11.65 17.91
C ARG A 2 -9.21 12.87 17.36
N TRP A 3 -8.35 13.46 18.18
CA TRP A 3 -7.45 14.56 17.76
C TRP A 3 -6.43 14.14 16.68
N LEU A 4 -5.84 12.94 16.84
CA LEU A 4 -4.91 12.38 15.86
C LEU A 4 -5.62 12.16 14.51
N VAL A 5 -6.84 11.61 14.53
CA VAL A 5 -7.64 11.41 13.32
C VAL A 5 -7.93 12.74 12.63
N ALA A 6 -8.38 13.76 13.37
CA ALA A 6 -8.63 15.08 12.81
C ALA A 6 -7.37 15.71 12.19
N MET A 7 -6.21 15.58 12.86
CA MET A 7 -4.92 16.04 12.35
C MET A 7 -4.52 15.32 11.06
N LEU A 8 -4.61 13.98 11.04
CA LEU A 8 -4.27 13.18 9.86
C LEU A 8 -5.20 13.50 8.67
N LEU A 9 -6.49 13.72 8.91
CA LEU A 9 -7.43 14.14 7.87
C LEU A 9 -7.09 15.52 7.31
N ALA A 10 -6.74 16.48 8.18
CA ALA A 10 -6.32 17.82 7.74
C ALA A 10 -5.03 17.76 6.90
N VAL A 11 -4.03 16.99 7.35
CA VAL A 11 -2.78 16.76 6.60
C VAL A 11 -3.08 16.09 5.26
N THR A 12 -4.01 15.13 5.22
CA THR A 12 -4.42 14.46 3.99
C THR A 12 -4.99 15.44 2.98
N VAL A 13 -5.93 16.30 3.39
CA VAL A 13 -6.51 17.34 2.52
C VAL A 13 -5.43 18.28 2.00
N MET A 14 -4.52 18.72 2.88
CA MET A 14 -3.39 19.58 2.51
C MET A 14 -2.48 18.92 1.47
N LEU A 15 -2.12 17.65 1.64
CA LEU A 15 -1.26 16.90 0.72
C LEU A 15 -1.94 16.65 -0.64
N TRP A 16 -3.24 16.36 -0.65
CA TRP A 16 -4.01 16.23 -1.89
C TRP A 16 -4.09 17.56 -2.66
N LEU A 17 -4.32 18.67 -1.95
CA LEU A 17 -4.29 20.00 -2.56
C LEU A 17 -2.91 20.33 -3.12
N ALA A 18 -1.85 20.06 -2.36
CA ALA A 18 -0.46 20.27 -2.80
C ALA A 18 -0.13 19.40 -4.03
N THR A 19 -0.59 18.15 -4.05
CA THR A 19 -0.45 17.26 -5.21
C THR A 19 -1.17 17.83 -6.42
N TYR A 20 -2.43 18.26 -6.26
CA TYR A 20 -3.21 18.85 -7.35
C TYR A 20 -2.51 20.09 -7.94
N LEU A 21 -2.06 21.00 -7.09
CA LEU A 21 -1.31 22.19 -7.52
C LEU A 21 0.01 21.82 -8.20
N SER A 22 0.76 20.87 -7.64
CA SER A 22 2.04 20.42 -8.21
C SER A 22 1.86 19.80 -9.61
N VAL A 23 0.81 19.00 -9.82
CA VAL A 23 0.51 18.40 -11.13
C VAL A 23 0.16 19.48 -12.17
N ARG A 24 -0.49 20.57 -11.76
CA ARG A 24 -0.87 21.68 -12.65
C ARG A 24 0.29 22.64 -12.94
N LEU A 25 1.13 22.92 -11.95
CA LEU A 25 2.16 23.96 -12.02
C LEU A 25 3.55 23.44 -12.40
N VAL A 26 3.87 22.18 -12.09
CA VAL A 26 5.22 21.62 -12.24
C VAL A 26 5.27 20.59 -13.37
N ALA A 27 4.72 19.39 -13.14
CA ALA A 27 4.79 18.29 -14.10
C ALA A 27 3.80 17.19 -13.75
N ARG A 28 3.50 16.30 -14.71
CA ARG A 28 2.76 15.06 -14.43
C ARG A 28 3.58 14.14 -13.52
N PRO A 29 2.95 13.36 -12.62
CA PRO A 29 3.68 12.42 -11.76
C PRO A 29 4.50 11.43 -12.58
N SER A 30 5.81 11.37 -12.34
CA SER A 30 6.72 10.46 -13.05
C SER A 30 7.50 9.61 -12.06
N ARG A 31 7.25 8.29 -12.11
CA ARG A 31 7.95 7.29 -11.29
C ARG A 31 9.45 7.25 -11.60
N ARG A 32 9.84 7.47 -12.86
CA ARG A 32 11.23 7.38 -13.32
C ARG A 32 12.09 8.53 -12.81
N MET A 33 11.52 9.72 -12.68
CA MET A 33 12.23 10.92 -12.23
C MET A 33 12.05 11.20 -10.73
N LEU A 34 11.17 10.45 -10.06
CA LEU A 34 10.74 10.71 -8.68
C LEU A 34 10.39 12.19 -8.46
N ASN A 35 9.66 12.79 -9.41
CA ASN A 35 9.42 14.23 -9.37
C ASN A 35 8.54 14.64 -8.17
N LEU A 36 8.53 15.94 -7.85
CA LEU A 36 7.79 16.49 -6.70
C LEU A 36 6.32 16.05 -6.70
N SER A 37 5.65 16.08 -7.86
CA SER A 37 4.23 15.71 -7.96
C SER A 37 3.99 14.24 -7.66
N TYR A 38 4.93 13.36 -8.05
CA TYR A 38 4.89 11.95 -7.68
C TYR A 38 5.14 11.75 -6.17
N LEU A 39 6.12 12.42 -5.59
CA LEU A 39 6.42 12.34 -4.16
C LEU A 39 5.21 12.78 -3.31
N LEU A 40 4.63 13.95 -3.61
CA LEU A 40 3.46 14.47 -2.93
C LEU A 40 2.26 13.53 -3.05
N TRP A 41 2.05 12.96 -4.23
CA TRP A 41 0.98 11.99 -4.46
C TRP A 41 1.15 10.73 -3.61
N VAL A 42 2.36 10.15 -3.55
CA VAL A 42 2.63 8.97 -2.72
C VAL A 42 2.45 9.26 -1.23
N MET A 43 2.89 10.44 -0.77
CA MET A 43 2.66 10.88 0.61
C MET A 43 1.18 11.07 0.91
N ALA A 44 0.43 11.72 0.00
CA ALA A 44 -1.01 11.93 0.14
C ALA A 44 -1.77 10.61 0.27
N GLU A 45 -1.47 9.64 -0.61
CA GLU A 45 -2.07 8.31 -0.59
C GLU A 45 -1.75 7.54 0.71
N SER A 46 -0.48 7.58 1.14
CA SER A 46 -0.04 6.87 2.34
C SER A 46 -0.70 7.42 3.61
N VAL A 47 -0.77 8.74 3.75
CA VAL A 47 -1.41 9.39 4.91
C VAL A 47 -2.93 9.22 4.86
N PHE A 48 -3.54 9.24 3.66
CA PHE A 48 -4.97 8.97 3.49
C PHE A 48 -5.35 7.57 3.97
N LEU A 49 -4.60 6.53 3.58
CA LEU A 49 -4.84 5.15 4.03
C LEU A 49 -4.69 5.00 5.54
N LEU A 50 -3.67 5.63 6.13
CA LEU A 50 -3.48 5.65 7.58
C LEU A 50 -4.65 6.37 8.29
N ALA A 51 -5.06 7.54 7.80
CA ALA A 51 -6.18 8.29 8.34
C ALA A 51 -7.49 7.47 8.28
N MET A 52 -7.75 6.81 7.16
CA MET A 52 -8.91 5.94 6.97
C MET A 52 -8.91 4.76 7.96
N TYR A 53 -7.76 4.10 8.15
CA TYR A 53 -7.64 3.04 9.15
C TYR A 53 -7.93 3.55 10.57
N CYS A 54 -7.37 4.71 10.95
CA CYS A 54 -7.65 5.30 12.26
C CYS A 54 -9.12 5.70 12.43
N VAL A 55 -9.78 6.22 11.38
CA VAL A 55 -11.23 6.50 11.39
C VAL A 55 -12.01 5.21 11.67
N ILE A 56 -11.75 4.15 10.91
CA ILE A 56 -12.42 2.85 11.07
C ILE A 56 -12.23 2.32 12.49
N GLN A 57 -10.99 2.39 13.01
CA GLN A 57 -10.70 1.95 14.38
C GLN A 57 -11.49 2.74 15.42
N THR A 58 -11.62 4.06 15.25
CA THR A 58 -12.38 4.90 16.19
C THR A 58 -13.90 4.74 16.08
N VAL A 59 -14.44 4.48 14.90
CA VAL A 59 -15.89 4.33 14.66
C VAL A 59 -16.36 2.93 15.03
N CYS A 60 -15.66 1.90 14.57
CA CYS A 60 -16.03 0.50 14.80
C CYS A 60 -15.52 -0.06 16.14
N MET A 61 -14.79 0.73 16.94
CA MET A 61 -14.22 0.34 18.23
C MET A 61 -13.46 -1.00 18.18
N LEU A 62 -12.71 -1.24 17.08
CA LEU A 62 -12.02 -2.51 16.87
C LEU A 62 -11.00 -2.75 17.99
N PRO A 63 -11.14 -3.81 18.80
CA PRO A 63 -10.28 -4.05 19.96
C PRO A 63 -8.91 -4.63 19.59
N ARG A 64 -8.73 -5.09 18.34
CA ARG A 64 -7.54 -5.83 17.91
C ARG A 64 -7.10 -5.41 16.51
N VAL A 65 -5.79 -5.35 16.32
CA VAL A 65 -5.17 -5.15 15.01
C VAL A 65 -5.49 -6.37 14.13
N PRO A 66 -5.94 -6.18 12.88
CA PRO A 66 -6.17 -7.28 11.94
C PRO A 66 -4.98 -8.23 11.79
N LEU A 67 -5.24 -9.53 11.65
CA LEU A 67 -4.22 -10.58 11.51
C LEU A 67 -3.22 -10.28 10.39
N LEU A 68 -3.72 -9.78 9.25
CA LEU A 68 -2.88 -9.41 8.11
C LEU A 68 -1.83 -8.35 8.49
N PHE A 69 -2.24 -7.27 9.17
CA PHE A 69 -1.30 -6.22 9.60
C PHE A 69 -0.30 -6.76 10.63
N GLN A 70 -0.71 -7.65 11.53
CA GLN A 70 0.21 -8.28 12.47
C GLN A 70 1.24 -9.15 11.73
N GLY A 71 0.81 -9.97 10.76
CA GLY A 71 1.67 -10.82 9.96
C GLY A 71 2.68 -10.03 9.11
N ILE A 72 2.20 -8.97 8.46
CA ILE A 72 3.07 -8.05 7.71
C ILE A 72 4.09 -7.40 8.64
N ASN A 73 3.66 -6.88 9.79
CA ASN A 73 4.56 -6.18 10.72
C ASN A 73 5.61 -7.11 11.35
N GLN A 74 5.29 -8.39 11.58
CA GLN A 74 6.24 -9.34 12.15
C GLN A 74 7.32 -9.80 11.16
N ASN A 75 6.98 -9.93 9.87
CA ASN A 75 7.86 -10.48 8.84
C ASN A 75 8.02 -9.53 7.64
N GLN A 76 8.05 -8.22 7.88
CA GLN A 76 7.94 -7.20 6.82
C GLN A 76 9.00 -7.35 5.73
N LEU A 77 10.27 -7.56 6.12
CA LEU A 77 11.37 -7.72 5.16
C LEU A 77 11.21 -8.99 4.31
N PHE A 78 10.84 -10.10 4.95
CA PHE A 78 10.61 -11.36 4.24
C PHE A 78 9.45 -11.25 3.24
N ILE A 79 8.32 -10.69 3.69
CA ILE A 79 7.14 -10.48 2.84
C ILE A 79 7.46 -9.54 1.69
N PHE A 80 8.28 -8.51 1.91
CA PHE A 80 8.77 -7.62 0.86
C PHE A 80 9.60 -8.38 -0.19
N ILE A 81 10.51 -9.27 0.22
CA ILE A 81 11.32 -10.07 -0.72
C ILE A 81 10.43 -11.01 -1.53
N VAL A 82 9.50 -11.73 -0.87
CA VAL A 82 8.58 -12.65 -1.55
C VAL A 82 7.68 -11.89 -2.54
N ALA A 83 7.17 -10.73 -2.15
CA ALA A 83 6.42 -9.85 -3.03
C ALA A 83 7.22 -9.47 -4.29
N ASN A 84 8.47 -9.02 -4.13
CA ASN A 84 9.34 -8.68 -5.27
C ASN A 84 9.71 -9.89 -6.14
N LEU A 85 9.88 -11.07 -5.55
CA LEU A 85 10.15 -12.28 -6.32
C LEU A 85 8.94 -12.68 -7.16
N MET A 86 7.74 -12.65 -6.58
CA MET A 86 6.50 -12.95 -7.29
C MET A 86 6.21 -11.95 -8.41
N THR A 87 6.47 -10.66 -8.22
CA THR A 87 6.36 -9.68 -9.32
C THR A 87 7.38 -9.94 -10.43
N GLY A 88 8.59 -10.37 -10.07
CA GLY A 88 9.60 -10.84 -11.03
C GLY A 88 9.11 -12.03 -11.85
N VAL A 89 8.51 -13.04 -11.20
CA VAL A 89 7.94 -14.22 -11.89
C VAL A 89 6.84 -13.80 -12.88
N VAL A 90 5.93 -12.93 -12.46
CA VAL A 90 4.86 -12.41 -13.33
C VAL A 90 5.43 -11.65 -14.54
N ASN A 91 6.46 -10.83 -14.34
CA ASN A 91 7.09 -10.09 -15.43
C ASN A 91 7.84 -10.98 -16.42
N LEU A 92 8.34 -12.15 -15.99
CA LEU A 92 9.00 -13.12 -16.86
C LEU A 92 8.02 -14.10 -17.53
N SER A 93 6.86 -14.35 -16.94
CA SER A 93 5.88 -15.32 -17.44
C SER A 93 4.95 -14.76 -18.52
N MET A 94 4.80 -13.43 -18.61
CA MET A 94 3.94 -12.79 -19.60
C MET A 94 4.51 -11.45 -20.09
N HIS A 95 4.15 -11.08 -21.32
CA HIS A 95 4.42 -9.73 -21.83
C HIS A 95 3.45 -8.72 -21.23
N THR A 96 3.80 -8.21 -20.05
CA THR A 96 2.96 -7.32 -19.24
C THR A 96 2.50 -6.06 -19.97
N ILE A 97 3.31 -5.53 -20.90
CA ILE A 97 2.98 -4.33 -21.69
C ILE A 97 1.83 -4.55 -22.70
N HIS A 98 1.58 -5.79 -23.11
CA HIS A 98 0.52 -6.16 -24.07
C HIS A 98 -0.69 -6.80 -23.39
N ALA A 99 -0.68 -6.96 -22.07
CA ALA A 99 -1.78 -7.54 -21.33
C ALA A 99 -3.01 -6.62 -21.39
N THR A 100 -4.19 -7.20 -21.61
CA THR A 100 -5.45 -6.44 -21.56
C THR A 100 -5.73 -5.97 -20.12
N PRO A 101 -6.50 -4.88 -19.93
CA PRO A 101 -6.80 -4.37 -18.59
C PRO A 101 -7.41 -5.42 -17.67
N ALA A 102 -8.26 -6.31 -18.20
CA ALA A 102 -8.87 -7.40 -17.44
C ALA A 102 -7.83 -8.40 -16.93
N ILE A 103 -6.89 -8.83 -17.78
CA ILE A 103 -5.80 -9.74 -17.39
C ILE A 103 -4.88 -9.06 -16.39
N ALA A 104 -4.53 -7.79 -16.61
CA ALA A 104 -3.69 -7.03 -15.67
C ALA A 104 -4.34 -6.94 -14.27
N CYS A 105 -5.63 -6.61 -14.19
CA CYS A 105 -6.36 -6.60 -12.94
C CYS A 105 -6.42 -7.98 -12.29
N ALA A 106 -6.70 -9.04 -13.05
CA ALA A 106 -6.76 -10.40 -12.53
C ALA A 106 -5.41 -10.84 -11.93
N VAL A 107 -4.30 -10.56 -12.63
CA VAL A 107 -2.95 -10.87 -12.16
C VAL A 107 -2.61 -10.08 -10.90
N LEU A 108 -2.89 -8.78 -10.86
CA LEU A 108 -2.64 -7.95 -9.68
C LEU A 108 -3.46 -8.42 -8.48
N LEU A 109 -4.74 -8.76 -8.66
CA LEU A 109 -5.59 -9.27 -7.59
C LEU A 109 -5.08 -10.62 -7.07
N LEU A 110 -4.74 -11.54 -7.96
CA LEU A 110 -4.21 -12.85 -7.59
C LEU A 110 -2.89 -12.72 -6.82
N TYR A 111 -1.98 -11.90 -7.32
CA TYR A 111 -0.71 -11.60 -6.68
C TYR A 111 -0.90 -10.99 -5.28
N MET A 112 -1.73 -9.94 -5.15
CA MET A 112 -1.98 -9.30 -3.86
C MET A 112 -2.65 -10.26 -2.88
N LEU A 113 -3.58 -11.09 -3.35
CA LEU A 113 -4.22 -12.12 -2.53
C LEU A 113 -3.20 -13.16 -2.03
N ALA A 114 -2.30 -13.61 -2.90
CA ALA A 114 -1.25 -14.55 -2.51
C ALA A 114 -0.34 -13.99 -1.42
N VAL A 115 0.11 -12.72 -1.55
CA VAL A 115 0.91 -12.04 -0.51
C VAL A 115 0.14 -11.94 0.80
N CYS A 116 -1.13 -11.55 0.76
CA CYS A 116 -1.98 -11.41 1.94
C CYS A 116 -2.23 -12.75 2.66
N VAL A 117 -2.50 -13.82 1.90
CA VAL A 117 -2.66 -15.17 2.45
C VAL A 117 -1.36 -15.63 3.10
N LEU A 118 -0.22 -15.48 2.43
CA LEU A 118 1.08 -15.85 2.99
C LEU A 118 1.36 -15.12 4.32
N ALA A 119 1.16 -13.80 4.36
CA ALA A 119 1.36 -13.01 5.57
C ALA A 119 0.43 -13.46 6.71
N SER A 120 -0.82 -13.79 6.39
CA SER A 120 -1.81 -14.26 7.37
C SER A 120 -1.50 -15.67 7.88
N VAL A 121 -1.06 -16.59 7.02
CA VAL A 121 -0.67 -17.95 7.38
C VAL A 121 0.57 -17.95 8.26
N LEU A 122 1.59 -17.15 7.94
CA LEU A 122 2.79 -16.99 8.78
C LEU A 122 2.42 -16.50 10.19
N GLN A 123 1.48 -15.56 10.29
CA GLN A 123 0.99 -15.07 11.56
C GLN A 123 0.22 -16.14 12.35
N GLN A 124 -0.66 -16.91 11.70
CA GLN A 124 -1.40 -18.00 12.35
C GLN A 124 -0.48 -19.12 12.83
N ALA A 125 0.57 -19.43 12.07
CA ALA A 125 1.57 -20.41 12.45
C ALA A 125 2.57 -19.88 13.50
N HIS A 126 2.47 -18.62 13.92
CA HIS A 126 3.40 -17.94 14.82
C HIS A 126 4.87 -18.01 14.37
N ILE A 127 5.12 -18.09 13.06
CA ILE A 127 6.46 -18.19 12.49
C ILE A 127 7.05 -16.79 12.31
N ARG A 128 8.21 -16.55 12.92
CA ARG A 128 9.01 -15.35 12.71
C ARG A 128 10.29 -15.71 11.97
N ILE A 129 10.44 -15.15 10.78
CA ILE A 129 11.62 -15.32 9.94
C ILE A 129 12.46 -14.07 10.11
N LYS A 130 13.63 -14.21 10.75
CA LYS A 130 14.63 -13.15 10.82
C LYS A 130 15.49 -13.22 9.57
N LEU A 131 15.47 -12.16 8.77
CA LEU A 131 16.46 -11.87 7.73
C LEU A 131 17.27 -10.65 8.13
#